data_AF-A0A6N7WDK7-F1
#
_entry.id   AF-A0A6N7WDK7-F1
#
_cell.length_a   1.000
_cell.length_b   1.000
_cell.length_c   1.000
_cell.angle_alpha   90.00
_cell.angle_beta   90.00
_cell.angle_gamma   90.00
#
_symmetry.space_group_name_H-M   'P 1'
#
loop_
_entity.id
_entity.type
_entity.pdbx_description
1 polymer ?
#
loop_
_entity_poly.entity_id
_entity_poly.type
_entity_poly.pdbx_seq_one_letter_code
_entity_poly.pdbx_strand_id
1 'polypeptide(L)'
;MKKGQEGLFRVRHYLNDALRSGGGHIGYGIRDKYRGRGYATKGLALTIEKARDLVAEDELYLSVHKDNPASLRVQEKNGAYIHHSDEKEYYTRIPLEKTLEKSTKD
;
A
#
# COMPACT_ATOMS: atom_id res chain seq x y z
N MET A 1 14.02 -1.30 9.97
CA MET A 1 13.28 -2.16 10.93
C MET A 1 14.09 -2.29 12.20
N LYS A 2 13.45 -2.20 13.37
CA LYS A 2 14.11 -2.40 14.67
C LYS A 2 14.40 -3.88 14.93
N LYS A 3 15.24 -4.18 15.93
CA LYS A 3 15.50 -5.56 16.39
C LYS A 3 14.17 -6.18 16.86
N GLY A 4 13.91 -7.42 16.45
CA GLY A 4 12.67 -8.14 16.77
C GLY A 4 11.51 -7.94 15.77
N GLN A 5 11.59 -7.00 14.83
CA GLN A 5 10.52 -6.82 13.83
C GLN A 5 10.72 -7.72 12.59
N GLU A 6 9.63 -8.37 12.17
CA GLU A 6 9.55 -9.20 10.96
C GLU A 6 9.31 -8.37 9.69
N GLY A 7 8.61 -7.23 9.83
CA GLY A 7 8.26 -6.35 8.74
C GLY A 7 7.97 -4.93 9.22
N LEU A 8 7.86 -4.01 8.27
CA LEU A 8 7.47 -2.63 8.50
C LEU A 8 6.53 -2.19 7.40
N PHE A 9 5.46 -1.51 7.79
CA PHE A 9 4.49 -0.87 6.90
C PHE A 9 4.37 0.59 7.35
N ARG A 10 4.35 1.51 6.38
CA ARG A 10 4.23 2.95 6.63
C ARG A 10 3.11 3.48 5.77
N VAL A 11 2.21 4.25 6.39
CA VAL A 11 1.17 5.03 5.71
C VAL A 11 1.60 6.48 5.75
N ARG A 12 1.50 7.15 4.61
CA ARG A 12 1.62 8.60 4.47
C ARG A 12 0.21 9.11 4.24
N HIS A 13 -0.28 9.97 5.13
CA HIS A 13 -1.65 10.46 5.09
C HIS A 13 -1.85 11.48 3.96
N TYR A 14 -0.77 12.20 3.63
CA TYR A 14 -0.74 13.23 2.59
C TYR A 14 0.48 13.03 1.71
N LEU A 15 0.31 13.22 0.40
CA LEU A 15 1.38 13.19 -0.57
C LEU A 15 1.74 14.61 -1.01
N ASN A 16 3.03 14.90 -0.98
CA ASN A 16 3.59 16.03 -1.74
C ASN A 16 3.79 15.62 -3.22
N ASP A 17 4.18 16.57 -4.06
CA ASP A 17 4.27 16.36 -5.51
C ASP A 17 5.19 15.18 -5.87
N ALA A 18 6.35 15.07 -5.24
CA ALA A 18 7.30 13.98 -5.46
C ALA A 18 6.73 12.60 -5.09
N LEU A 19 5.90 12.52 -4.05
CA LEU A 19 5.23 11.27 -3.67
C LEU A 19 4.03 10.96 -4.58
N ARG A 20 3.36 11.97 -5.14
CA ARG A 20 2.26 11.81 -6.11
C ARG A 20 2.74 11.31 -7.47
N SER A 21 4.00 11.54 -7.81
CA SER A 21 4.64 11.00 -9.01
C SER A 21 5.42 9.70 -8.77
N GLY A 22 5.40 9.15 -7.55
CA GLY A 22 6.27 8.03 -7.19
C GLY A 22 5.78 7.22 -6.01
N GLY A 23 6.54 7.24 -4.91
CA GLY A 23 6.41 6.29 -3.79
C GLY A 23 5.09 6.25 -3.02
N GLY A 24 4.14 7.13 -3.31
CA GLY A 24 2.74 7.00 -2.90
C GLY A 24 2.47 6.99 -1.40
N HIS A 25 1.27 6.51 -1.04
CA HIS A 25 0.72 6.44 0.31
C HIS A 25 1.37 5.35 1.16
N ILE A 26 1.69 4.19 0.58
CA ILE A 26 2.15 3.03 1.37
C ILE A 26 3.51 2.55 0.90
N GLY A 27 4.44 2.44 1.85
CA GLY A 27 5.69 1.71 1.68
C GLY A 27 5.81 0.58 2.68
N TYR A 28 6.28 -0.59 2.25
CA TYR A 28 6.45 -1.73 3.14
C TYR A 28 7.67 -2.59 2.79
N GLY A 29 8.11 -3.38 3.76
CA GLY A 29 9.18 -4.35 3.58
C GLY A 29 9.14 -5.45 4.64
N ILE A 30 9.48 -6.66 4.22
CA ILE A 30 9.59 -7.83 5.09
C ILE A 30 11.06 -8.23 5.20
N ARG A 31 11.54 -8.43 6.43
CA ARG A 31 12.89 -8.91 6.70
C ARG A 31 13.08 -10.29 6.06
N ASP A 32 14.23 -10.49 5.45
CA ASP A 32 14.53 -11.56 4.48
C ASP A 32 14.12 -12.95 4.97
N LYS A 33 14.46 -13.31 6.22
CA LYS A 33 14.12 -14.61 6.82
C LYS A 33 12.62 -14.91 6.94
N TYR A 34 11.76 -13.90 6.81
CA TYR A 34 10.30 -14.02 6.92
C TYR A 34 9.56 -13.84 5.58
N ARG A 35 10.29 -13.64 4.47
CA ARG A 35 9.69 -13.58 3.13
C ARG A 35 9.14 -14.95 2.71
N GLY A 36 8.22 -14.96 1.74
CA GLY A 36 7.60 -16.18 1.21
C GLY A 36 6.54 -16.83 2.12
N ARG A 37 6.22 -16.24 3.28
CA ARG A 37 5.27 -16.79 4.27
C ARG A 37 3.92 -16.07 4.33
N GLY A 38 3.64 -15.20 3.35
CA GLY A 38 2.40 -14.42 3.27
C GLY A 38 2.32 -13.18 4.18
N TYR A 39 3.36 -12.86 4.94
CA TYR A 39 3.35 -11.68 5.84
C TYR A 39 3.18 -10.36 5.12
N ALA A 40 3.76 -10.20 3.93
CA ALA A 40 3.58 -9.00 3.12
C ALA A 40 2.10 -8.82 2.73
N THR A 41 1.44 -9.88 2.28
CA THR A 41 0.02 -9.87 1.90
C THR A 41 -0.87 -9.53 3.08
N LYS A 42 -0.72 -10.22 4.22
CA LYS A 42 -1.51 -9.95 5.43
C LYS A 42 -1.24 -8.56 6.00
N GLY A 43 0.01 -8.14 6.04
CA GLY A 43 0.38 -6.82 6.56
C GLY A 43 -0.12 -5.68 5.69
N LEU A 44 -0.12 -5.84 4.36
CA LEU A 44 -0.67 -4.84 3.45
C LEU A 44 -2.20 -4.72 3.64
N ALA A 45 -2.93 -5.83 3.75
CA ALA A 45 -4.37 -5.82 4.03
C ALA A 45 -4.70 -5.00 5.29
N LEU A 46 -4.03 -5.30 6.41
CA LEU A 46 -4.21 -4.57 7.68
C LEU A 46 -3.79 -3.10 7.58
N THR A 47 -2.82 -2.78 6.72
CA THR A 47 -2.39 -1.40 6.49
C THR A 47 -3.43 -0.62 5.70
N ILE A 48 -4.05 -1.24 4.69
CA ILE A 48 -5.15 -0.65 3.90
C ILE A 48 -6.34 -0.35 4.79
N GLU A 49 -6.75 -1.28 5.65
CA GLU A 49 -7.83 -1.07 6.62
C GLU A 49 -7.59 0.18 7.47
N LYS A 50 -6.38 0.33 8.01
CA LYS A 50 -6.01 1.53 8.79
C LYS A 50 -5.95 2.80 7.94
N ALA A 51 -5.53 2.69 6.68
CA ALA A 51 -5.37 3.85 5.82
C ALA A 51 -6.71 4.48 5.40
N ARG A 52 -7.81 3.73 5.43
CA ARG A 52 -9.17 4.21 5.10
C ARG A 52 -9.57 5.47 5.86
N ASP A 53 -9.19 5.55 7.14
CA ASP A 53 -9.55 6.69 8.00
C ASP A 53 -8.47 7.78 8.03
N LEU A 54 -7.33 7.56 7.37
CA LEU A 54 -6.14 8.41 7.47
C LEU A 54 -5.82 9.15 6.17
N VAL A 55 -6.23 8.59 5.03
CA VAL A 55 -5.98 9.13 3.69
C VAL A 55 -7.26 9.76 3.17
N ALA A 56 -7.19 10.97 2.65
CA ALA A 56 -8.36 11.71 2.16
C ALA A 56 -8.80 11.26 0.76
N GLU A 57 -7.81 10.83 -0.04
CA GLU A 57 -7.99 10.30 -1.39
C GLU A 57 -8.86 9.03 -1.42
N ASP A 58 -9.61 8.84 -2.50
CA ASP A 58 -10.46 7.65 -2.72
C ASP A 58 -9.64 6.40 -3.07
N GLU A 59 -8.34 6.55 -3.31
CA GLU A 59 -7.45 5.45 -3.64
C GLU A 59 -6.07 5.60 -2.98
N LEU A 60 -5.52 4.48 -2.51
CA LEU A 60 -4.13 4.42 -2.09
C LEU A 60 -3.22 4.32 -3.31
N TYR A 61 -2.04 4.92 -3.19
CA TYR A 61 -1.04 4.96 -4.25
C TYR A 61 0.19 4.22 -3.78
N LEU A 62 0.75 3.36 -4.63
CA LEU A 62 1.99 2.65 -4.38
C LEU A 62 2.80 2.61 -5.67
N SER A 63 4.10 2.35 -5.53
CA SER A 63 4.94 1.96 -6.66
C SER A 63 5.74 0.70 -6.33
N VAL A 64 6.21 0.02 -7.37
CA VAL A 64 7.03 -1.17 -7.26
C VAL A 64 7.95 -1.31 -8.46
N HIS A 65 9.24 -1.57 -8.22
CA HIS A 65 10.18 -1.86 -9.30
C HIS A 65 9.76 -3.10 -10.11
N LYS A 66 9.96 -3.04 -11.43
CA LYS A 66 9.62 -4.13 -12.36
C LYS A 66 10.39 -5.42 -12.10
N ASP A 67 11.58 -5.33 -11.48
CA ASP A 67 12.38 -6.49 -11.04
C ASP A 67 11.90 -7.10 -9.71
N ASN A 68 10.85 -6.55 -9.10
CA ASN A 68 10.25 -7.03 -7.85
C ASN A 68 8.82 -7.56 -8.07
N PRO A 69 8.65 -8.63 -8.87
CA PRO A 69 7.33 -9.19 -9.15
C PRO A 69 6.66 -9.78 -7.90
N ALA A 70 7.43 -10.10 -6.86
CA ALA A 70 6.89 -10.56 -5.59
C ALA A 70 6.06 -9.48 -4.88
N SER A 71 6.51 -8.22 -4.91
CA SER A 71 5.78 -7.11 -4.29
C SER A 71 4.58 -6.69 -5.13
N LEU A 72 4.69 -6.71 -6.46
CA LEU A 72 3.54 -6.48 -7.34
C LEU A 72 2.41 -7.48 -7.06
N ARG A 73 2.72 -8.78 -7.00
CA ARG A 73 1.73 -9.82 -6.64
C ARG A 73 1.11 -9.61 -5.26
N VAL A 74 1.85 -9.04 -4.31
CA VAL A 74 1.30 -8.70 -2.99
C VAL A 74 0.28 -7.56 -3.11
N GLN A 75 0.58 -6.53 -3.91
CA GLN A 75 -0.32 -5.41 -4.16
C GLN A 75 -1.59 -5.89 -4.89
N GLU A 76 -1.45 -6.66 -5.97
CA GLU A 76 -2.58 -7.21 -6.74
C GLU A 76 -3.50 -8.09 -5.88
N LYS A 77 -2.92 -8.95 -5.02
CA LYS A 77 -3.70 -9.77 -4.06
C LYS A 77 -4.49 -8.94 -3.04
N ASN A 78 -4.14 -7.66 -2.87
CA ASN A 78 -4.84 -6.71 -2.01
C ASN A 78 -5.69 -5.72 -2.83
N GLY A 79 -6.08 -6.09 -4.05
CA GLY A 79 -6.99 -5.30 -4.88
C GLY A 79 -6.32 -4.19 -5.67
N ALA A 80 -4.98 -4.17 -5.76
CA ALA A 80 -4.31 -3.18 -6.57
C ALA A 80 -4.49 -3.46 -8.07
N TYR A 81 -4.69 -2.40 -8.85
CA TYR A 81 -4.53 -2.42 -10.29
C TYR A 81 -3.33 -1.55 -10.71
N ILE A 82 -2.73 -1.86 -11.86
CA ILE A 82 -1.66 -1.05 -12.44
C ILE A 82 -2.30 0.17 -13.12
N HIS A 83 -2.03 1.37 -12.62
CA HIS A 83 -2.51 2.61 -13.23
C HIS A 83 -1.65 3.03 -14.41
N HIS A 84 -0.32 2.94 -14.28
CA HIS A 84 0.65 3.18 -15.35
C HIS A 84 2.01 2.59 -14.99
N SER A 85 2.99 2.71 -15.90
CA SER A 85 4.38 2.29 -15.66
C SER A 85 5.35 3.17 -16.42
N ASP A 86 6.59 3.25 -15.96
CA ASP A 86 7.72 3.77 -16.72
C ASP A 86 8.73 2.65 -17.01
N GLU A 87 9.98 2.97 -17.35
CA GLU A 87 11.02 1.97 -17.62
C GLU A 87 11.36 1.10 -16.40
N LYS A 88 11.17 1.61 -15.17
CA LYS A 88 11.67 1.00 -13.93
C LYS A 88 10.57 0.52 -12.99
N GLU A 89 9.42 1.17 -12.96
CA GLU A 89 8.38 0.94 -11.96
C GLU A 89 7.00 0.68 -12.57
N TYR A 90 6.20 -0.11 -11.85
CA TYR A 90 4.75 -0.08 -11.94
C TYR A 90 4.21 0.83 -10.84
N TYR A 91 3.21 1.63 -11.21
CA TYR A 91 2.52 2.55 -10.33
C TYR A 91 1.09 2.03 -10.14
N THR A 92 0.77 1.61 -8.92
CA THR A 92 -0.46 0.86 -8.62
C THR A 92 -1.40 1.63 -7.72
N ARG A 93 -2.69 1.38 -7.88
CA ARG A 93 -3.77 2.01 -7.11
C ARG A 93 -4.61 0.96 -6.43
N ILE A 94 -5.02 1.23 -5.20
CA ILE A 94 -5.96 0.39 -4.44
C ILE A 94 -7.18 1.26 -4.09
N PRO A 95 -8.35 1.00 -4.67
CA PRO A 95 -9.57 1.70 -4.30
C PRO A 95 -9.88 1.56 -2.81
N LEU A 96 -10.22 2.68 -2.17
CA LEU A 96 -10.74 2.71 -0.82
C LEU A 96 -12.27 2.84 -0.91
N GLU A 97 -12.98 1.79 -0.54
CA GLU A 97 -14.40 1.92 -0.24
C GLU A 97 -14.53 2.79 1.01
N LYS A 98 -14.96 4.03 0.84
CA LYS A 98 -15.33 4.89 1.96
C LYS A 98 -16.55 4.27 2.61
N THR A 99 -16.44 3.97 3.91
CA THR A 99 -17.62 3.57 4.68
C THR A 99 -18.52 4.79 4.68
N LEU A 100 -19.63 4.74 3.95
CA LEU A 100 -20.67 5.76 4.04
C LEU A 100 -20.97 5.91 5.53
N GLU A 101 -20.68 7.08 6.10
CA GLU A 101 -21.00 7.38 7.49
C GLU A 101 -22.47 7.02 7.69
N LYS A 102 -22.74 6.12 8.65
CA LYS A 102 -24.09 5.96 9.15
C LYS A 102 -24.49 7.34 9.65
N SER A 103 -25.36 8.00 8.90
CA SER A 103 -26.09 9.19 9.35
C SER A 103 -26.67 8.84 10.72
N THR A 104 -26.03 9.33 11.77
CA THR A 104 -26.68 9.53 13.05
C THR A 104 -27.75 10.57 12.79
N LYS A 105 -28.96 10.09 12.51
CA LYS A 105 -30.18 10.88 12.67
C LYS A 105 -30.32 11.18 14.16
N ASP A 106 -30.20 12.46 14.48
CA ASP A 106 -30.78 13.05 15.69
C ASP A 106 -32.32 12.91 15.67
#